data_AF-A0A168EUV5-F1
#
_entry.id   AF-A0A168EUV5-F1
#
_cell.length_a   1.000
_cell.length_b   1.000
_cell.length_c   1.000
_cell.angle_alpha   90.00
_cell.angle_beta   90.00
_cell.angle_gamma   90.00
#
_symmetry.space_group_name_H-M   'P 1'
#
loop_
_entity.id
_entity.type
_entity.pdbx_description
1 polymer ?
#
loop_
_entity_poly.entity_id
_entity_poly.type
_entity_poly.pdbx_seq_one_letter_code
_entity_poly.pdbx_strand_id
1 'polypeptide(L)'
;MAKKGQAYRRYSLELKLEAARLVNEEHMSIREVAKRLDIQNKSQVQVWAAKTKRGMSLEPATSKRGRPRTKFSSMEEEMAYLRAEIEYLKKQYPNLHKE
;
A
#
# COMPACT_ATOMS: atom_id res chain seq x y z
N MET A 1 4.80 -20.42 0.57
CA MET A 1 5.96 -19.77 -0.09
C MET A 1 5.56 -19.41 -1.51
N ALA A 2 5.78 -18.18 -1.95
CA ALA A 2 5.56 -17.78 -3.34
C ALA A 2 6.57 -18.48 -4.25
N LYS A 3 6.14 -19.01 -5.39
CA LYS A 3 7.04 -19.65 -6.36
C LYS A 3 7.69 -18.58 -7.24
N LYS A 4 8.99 -18.73 -7.57
CA LYS A 4 9.69 -17.83 -8.51
C LYS A 4 8.96 -17.86 -9.86
N GLY A 5 8.60 -16.69 -10.39
CA GLY A 5 7.83 -16.56 -11.63
C GLY A 5 6.30 -16.60 -11.48
N GLN A 6 5.77 -16.68 -10.24
CA GLN A 6 4.33 -16.62 -10.02
C GLN A 6 3.77 -15.24 -10.38
N ALA A 7 2.91 -15.20 -11.39
CA ALA A 7 2.11 -14.03 -11.71
C ALA A 7 0.94 -13.91 -10.73
N TYR A 8 0.69 -12.70 -10.23
CA TYR A 8 -0.47 -12.39 -9.40
C TYR A 8 -1.49 -11.61 -10.23
N ARG A 9 -2.75 -12.07 -10.23
CA ARG A 9 -3.87 -11.27 -10.78
C ARG A 9 -3.95 -9.96 -10.00
N ARG A 10 -3.93 -8.84 -10.73
CA ARG A 10 -4.19 -7.51 -10.17
C ARG A 10 -5.65 -7.17 -10.44
N TYR A 11 -6.34 -6.75 -9.40
CA TYR A 11 -7.71 -6.24 -9.50
C TYR A 11 -7.68 -4.72 -9.36
N SER A 12 -8.50 -4.02 -10.15
CA SER A 12 -8.69 -2.58 -10.05
C SER A 12 -9.29 -2.21 -8.69
N LEU A 13 -9.10 -0.96 -8.26
CA LEU A 13 -9.70 -0.47 -7.02
C LEU A 13 -11.23 -0.58 -7.05
N GLU A 14 -11.83 -0.21 -8.19
CA GLU A 14 -13.27 -0.29 -8.44
C GLU A 14 -13.82 -1.69 -8.18
N LEU A 15 -13.21 -2.73 -8.73
CA LEU A 15 -13.66 -4.11 -8.53
C LEU A 15 -13.55 -4.55 -7.06
N LYS A 16 -12.51 -4.10 -6.35
CA LYS A 16 -12.36 -4.39 -4.91
C LYS A 16 -13.45 -3.72 -4.09
N LEU A 17 -13.82 -2.49 -4.45
CA LEU A 17 -14.88 -1.72 -3.78
C LEU A 17 -16.25 -2.34 -4.04
N GLU A 18 -16.55 -2.71 -5.29
CA GLU A 18 -17.79 -3.40 -5.64
C GLU A 18 -17.92 -4.73 -4.88
N ALA A 19 -16.86 -5.54 -4.85
CA ALA A 19 -16.84 -6.78 -4.08
C ALA A 19 -17.14 -6.56 -2.59
N ALA A 20 -16.60 -5.48 -2.00
CA ALA A 20 -16.87 -5.13 -0.61
C ALA A 20 -18.32 -4.63 -0.39
N ARG A 21 -18.87 -3.88 -1.37
CA ARG A 21 -20.26 -3.40 -1.37
C ARG A 21 -21.24 -4.57 -1.33
N LEU A 22 -21.08 -5.53 -2.25
CA LEU A 22 -21.95 -6.71 -2.35
C LEU A 22 -21.98 -7.54 -1.06
N VAL A 23 -20.85 -7.63 -0.34
CA VAL A 23 -20.78 -8.37 0.92
C VAL A 23 -21.37 -7.57 2.09
N ASN A 24 -21.06 -6.28 2.20
CA ASN A 24 -21.44 -5.48 3.36
C ASN A 24 -22.87 -4.91 3.29
N GLU A 25 -23.33 -4.53 2.09
CA GLU A 25 -24.63 -3.89 1.86
C GLU A 25 -25.68 -4.91 1.39
N GLU A 26 -25.35 -5.73 0.41
CA GLU A 26 -26.28 -6.73 -0.16
C GLU A 26 -26.25 -8.06 0.60
N HIS A 27 -25.42 -8.18 1.64
CA HIS A 27 -25.24 -9.37 2.49
C HIS A 27 -24.98 -10.66 1.71
N MET A 28 -24.44 -10.55 0.48
CA MET A 28 -24.14 -11.71 -0.34
C MET A 28 -23.02 -12.55 0.27
N SER A 29 -23.05 -13.86 0.02
CA SER A 29 -21.97 -14.70 0.51
C SER A 29 -20.67 -14.39 -0.25
N ILE A 30 -19.55 -14.45 0.48
CA ILE A 30 -18.20 -14.22 -0.08
C ILE A 30 -17.94 -15.13 -1.30
N ARG A 31 -18.51 -16.35 -1.29
CA ARG A 31 -18.35 -17.31 -2.40
C ARG A 31 -19.14 -16.89 -3.64
N GLU A 32 -20.36 -16.40 -3.48
CA GLU A 32 -21.17 -15.90 -4.60
C GLU A 32 -20.55 -14.66 -5.22
N VAL A 33 -20.09 -13.71 -4.40
CA VAL A 33 -19.40 -12.50 -4.87
C VAL A 33 -18.13 -12.87 -5.64
N ALA A 34 -17.33 -13.80 -5.13
CA ALA A 34 -16.12 -14.25 -5.81
C ALA A 34 -16.44 -14.90 -7.18
N LYS A 35 -17.51 -15.69 -7.27
CA LYS A 35 -17.95 -16.27 -8.55
C LYS A 35 -18.46 -15.21 -9.52
N ARG A 36 -19.27 -14.26 -9.02
CA ARG A 36 -19.88 -13.19 -9.83
C ARG A 36 -18.83 -12.27 -10.47
N LEU A 37 -17.76 -11.96 -9.73
CA LEU A 37 -16.70 -11.04 -10.17
C LEU A 37 -15.46 -11.75 -10.76
N ASP A 38 -15.54 -13.05 -11.06
CA ASP A 38 -14.41 -13.90 -11.51
C ASP A 38 -13.15 -13.76 -10.63
N ILE A 39 -13.34 -13.67 -9.31
CA ILE A 39 -12.23 -13.57 -8.36
C ILE A 39 -11.79 -14.99 -7.99
N GLN A 40 -10.59 -15.33 -8.41
CA GLN A 40 -10.02 -16.65 -8.19
C GLN A 40 -9.93 -17.03 -6.70
N ASN A 41 -9.67 -16.07 -5.82
CA ASN A 41 -9.49 -16.33 -4.39
C ASN A 41 -10.51 -15.58 -3.53
N LYS A 42 -11.50 -16.31 -3.01
CA LYS A 42 -12.54 -15.80 -2.09
C LYS A 42 -11.98 -15.11 -0.84
N SER A 43 -10.80 -15.49 -0.36
CA SER A 43 -10.17 -14.84 0.80
C SER A 43 -9.80 -13.39 0.51
N GLN A 44 -9.59 -13.01 -0.75
CA GLN A 44 -9.37 -11.62 -1.13
C GLN A 44 -10.64 -10.79 -0.91
N VAL A 45 -11.79 -11.30 -1.34
CA VAL A 45 -13.11 -10.68 -1.11
C VAL A 45 -13.37 -10.50 0.39
N GLN A 46 -13.09 -11.53 1.19
CA GLN A 46 -13.22 -11.45 2.65
C GLN A 46 -12.36 -10.31 3.25
N VAL A 47 -11.10 -10.19 2.81
CA VAL A 47 -10.20 -9.14 3.29
C VAL A 47 -10.69 -7.76 2.87
N TRP A 48 -11.18 -7.60 1.64
CA TRP A 48 -11.69 -6.31 1.16
C TRP A 48 -12.94 -5.89 1.93
N ALA A 49 -13.92 -6.78 2.10
CA ALA A 49 -15.12 -6.51 2.89
C ALA A 49 -14.77 -6.10 4.33
N ALA A 50 -13.86 -6.82 4.98
CA ALA A 50 -13.40 -6.52 6.34
C ALA A 50 -12.66 -5.18 6.44
N LYS A 51 -11.82 -4.84 5.45
CA LYS A 51 -11.12 -3.54 5.41
C LYS A 51 -12.09 -2.38 5.21
N THR A 52 -13.02 -2.50 4.27
CA THR A 52 -14.04 -1.47 4.01
C THR A 52 -14.92 -1.25 5.24
N LYS A 53 -15.34 -2.32 5.92
CA LYS A 53 -16.11 -2.21 7.18
C LYS A 53 -15.35 -1.49 8.30
N ARG A 54 -14.02 -1.52 8.28
CA ARG A 54 -13.14 -0.81 9.23
C ARG A 54 -12.73 0.59 8.75
N GLY A 55 -13.20 1.05 7.59
CA GLY A 55 -12.77 2.32 6.99
C GLY A 55 -11.30 2.33 6.53
N MET A 56 -10.70 1.17 6.31
CA MET A 56 -9.31 1.06 5.86
C MET A 56 -9.21 1.14 4.33
N SER A 57 -8.15 1.79 3.83
CA SER A 57 -7.88 1.85 2.39
C SER A 57 -7.58 0.47 1.78
N LEU A 58 -8.13 0.23 0.60
CA LEU A 58 -7.88 -0.96 -0.23
C LEU A 58 -6.67 -0.79 -1.16
N GLU A 59 -6.17 0.43 -1.26
CA GLU A 59 -4.94 0.74 -1.99
C GLU A 59 -3.72 0.17 -1.26
N PRO A 60 -2.69 -0.25 -2.00
CA PRO A 60 -1.43 -0.65 -1.38
C PRO A 60 -0.91 0.52 -0.55
N ALA A 61 -0.57 0.24 0.71
CA ALA A 61 0.11 1.23 1.53
C ALA A 61 1.42 1.60 0.81
N THR A 62 1.55 2.85 0.38
CA THR A 62 2.79 3.43 -0.17
C THR A 62 3.84 3.63 0.91
N SER A 63 3.85 2.77 1.93
CA SER A 63 4.83 2.84 3.00
C SER A 63 6.19 2.79 2.33
N LYS A 64 6.96 3.87 2.45
CA LYS A 64 8.36 4.01 2.04
C LYS A 64 9.23 3.07 2.89
N ARG A 65 8.91 1.77 2.90
CA ARG A 65 9.68 0.73 3.58
C ARG A 65 10.69 0.20 2.57
N GLY A 66 11.96 0.46 2.82
CA GLY A 66 13.06 0.10 1.96
C GLY A 66 14.13 1.18 1.92
N ARG A 67 15.10 1.01 1.02
CA ARG A 67 16.16 1.99 0.78
C ARG A 67 15.54 3.37 0.47
N PRO A 68 16.03 4.45 1.10
CA PRO A 68 15.60 5.81 0.78
C PRO A 68 15.66 6.06 -0.72
N ARG A 69 14.68 6.81 -1.22
CA ARG A 69 14.61 7.18 -2.64
C ARG A 69 15.78 8.10 -2.98
N THR A 70 16.57 7.73 -3.98
CA THR A 70 17.73 8.52 -4.44
C THR A 70 17.49 9.25 -5.76
N LYS A 71 16.31 9.10 -6.36
CA LYS A 71 15.91 9.80 -7.59
C LYS A 71 14.71 10.68 -7.28
N PHE A 72 14.88 11.99 -7.43
CA PHE A 72 13.86 12.99 -7.14
C PHE A 72 13.18 13.46 -8.41
N SER A 73 11.92 13.86 -8.29
CA SER A 73 11.10 14.37 -9.39
C SER A 73 11.32 15.86 -9.65
N SER A 74 11.84 16.58 -8.65
CA SER A 74 12.08 18.02 -8.67
C SER A 74 13.32 18.37 -7.85
N MET A 75 13.97 19.46 -8.21
CA MET A 75 15.11 20.03 -7.48
C MET A 75 14.71 20.48 -6.06
N GLU A 76 13.49 20.97 -5.87
CA GLU A 76 12.99 21.37 -4.55
C GLU A 76 12.88 20.18 -3.60
N GLU A 77 12.43 19.05 -4.12
CA GLU A 77 12.32 17.80 -3.35
C GLU A 77 13.70 17.26 -2.96
N GLU A 78 14.67 17.36 -3.86
CA GLU A 78 16.07 17.00 -3.59
C GLU A 78 16.69 17.91 -2.52
N MET A 79 16.49 19.22 -2.62
CA MET A 79 16.97 20.17 -1.61
C MET A 79 16.38 19.89 -0.23
N ALA A 80 15.07 19.62 -0.15
CA ALA A 80 14.41 19.28 1.09
C ALA A 80 14.97 17.99 1.70
N TYR A 81 15.21 16.96 0.87
CA TYR A 81 15.82 15.71 1.29
C TYR A 81 17.24 15.91 1.84
N LEU A 82 18.10 16.64 1.12
CA LEU A 82 19.48 16.89 1.54
C LEU A 82 19.54 17.71 2.84
N ARG A 83 18.66 18.70 3.01
CA ARG A 83 18.57 19.48 4.26
C ARG A 83 18.20 18.60 5.45
N ALA A 84 17.23 17.71 5.29
CA ALA A 84 16.83 16.78 6.34
C ALA A 84 17.96 15.80 6.70
N GLU A 85 18.71 15.30 5.71
CA GLU A 85 19.87 14.43 5.94
C GLU A 85 20.99 15.15 6.71
N ILE A 86 21.31 16.40 6.31
CA ILE A 86 22.29 17.23 7.00
C ILE A 86 21.87 17.48 8.46
N GLU A 87 20.61 17.83 8.69
CA GLU A 87 20.08 18.06 10.04
C GLU A 87 20.16 16.79 10.91
N TYR A 88 19.80 15.64 10.34
CA TYR A 88 19.93 14.36 11.02
C TYR A 88 21.39 14.07 11.40
N LEU A 89 22.33 14.23 10.47
CA LEU A 89 23.76 14.01 10.72
C LEU A 89 24.32 14.99 11.75
N LYS A 90 23.91 16.26 11.71
CA LYS A 90 24.24 17.27 12.74
C LYS A 90 23.79 16.84 14.13
N LYS A 91 22.59 16.28 14.24
CA LYS A 91 22.05 15.77 15.50
C LYS A 91 22.77 14.51 15.99
N GLN A 92 23.17 13.62 15.09
CA GLN A 92 23.87 12.38 15.45
C GLN A 92 25.33 12.62 15.85
N TYR A 93 26.00 13.58 15.22
CA TYR A 93 27.42 13.86 15.43
C TYR A 93 27.64 15.30 15.91
N PRO A 94 27.15 15.68 17.11
CA PRO A 94 27.30 17.03 17.63
C PRO A 94 28.78 17.40 17.90
N ASN A 95 29.65 16.41 18.03
CA ASN A 95 31.09 16.54 18.22
C ASN A 95 31.87 16.86 16.93
N LEU A 96 31.33 16.56 15.75
CA LEU A 96 31.96 16.87 14.46
C LEU A 96 31.73 18.32 13.99
N HIS A 97 30.80 19.04 14.64
CA HIS A 97 30.35 20.37 14.25
C HIS A 97 30.84 21.48 15.19
N LYS A 98 31.80 21.17 16.07
CA LYS A 98 32.46 22.16 16.93
C LYS A 98 33.71 22.66 16.20
N GLU A 99 33.60 23.82 15.56
CA GLU A 99 34.75 24.70 15.28
C GLU A 99 35.01 25.59 16.49
#